data_AF-A0AB37C3S6-F1
#
_entry.id   AF-A0AB37C3S6-F1
#
_cell.length_a   1.000
_cell.length_b   1.000
_cell.length_c   1.000
_cell.angle_alpha   90.00
_cell.angle_beta   90.00
_cell.angle_gamma   90.00
#
_symmetry.space_group_name_H-M   'P 1'
#
loop_
_entity.id
_entity.type
_entity.pdbx_description
1 polymer ?
#
loop_
_entity_poly.entity_id
_entity_poly.type
_entity_poly.pdbx_seq_one_letter_code
_entity_poly.pdbx_strand_id
1 'polypeptide(L)'
;MAHIHLLTKEQLEQEKRFNLEERDFHVLNQIEYKESRRKAQSILRFIRKGILLNNGSWSISFSKIHKDYNDWVNKKKKKRPELKNISLKQIKNIVNKLKDLGLLIIENVKKRNCYFLPLP
;
A
#
# COMPACT_ATOMS: atom_id res chain seq x y z
N MET A 1 -3.47 6.27 30.25
CA MET A 1 -3.71 7.57 29.59
C MET A 1 -3.52 7.43 28.09
N ALA A 2 -4.57 7.66 27.31
CA ALA A 2 -4.51 7.57 25.85
C ALA A 2 -3.80 8.83 25.31
N HIS A 3 -2.57 8.68 24.81
CA HIS A 3 -1.94 9.72 24.00
C HIS A 3 -2.74 9.86 22.70
N ILE A 4 -3.73 10.74 22.71
CA ILE A 4 -4.38 11.25 21.51
C ILE A 4 -3.33 12.13 20.84
N HIS A 5 -2.53 11.52 19.96
CA HIS A 5 -1.68 12.26 19.05
C HIS A 5 -2.60 12.94 18.04
N LEU A 6 -3.06 14.16 18.35
CA LEU A 6 -3.74 15.01 17.40
C LEU A 6 -2.74 15.28 16.27
N LEU A 7 -3.00 14.71 15.10
CA LEU A 7 -2.25 15.02 13.89
C LEU A 7 -2.44 16.51 13.59
N THR A 8 -1.36 17.22 13.27
CA THR A 8 -1.47 18.61 12.82
C THR A 8 -2.23 18.67 11.49
N LYS A 9 -2.83 19.83 11.15
CA LYS A 9 -3.59 19.99 9.89
C LYS A 9 -2.78 19.56 8.65
N GLU A 10 -1.49 19.90 8.64
CA GLU A 10 -0.57 19.50 7.56
C GLU A 10 -0.34 17.99 7.50
N GLN A 11 -0.18 17.31 8.64
CA GLN A 11 -0.06 15.85 8.68
C GLN A 11 -1.34 15.17 8.21
N LEU A 12 -2.50 15.74 8.53
CA LEU A 12 -3.79 15.24 8.06
C LEU A 12 -3.96 15.40 6.54
N GLU A 13 -3.54 16.55 5.98
CA GLU A 13 -3.55 16.78 4.54
C GLU A 13 -2.58 15.86 3.80
N GLN A 14 -1.38 15.63 4.35
CA GLN A 14 -0.46 14.64 3.82
C GLN A 14 -1.03 13.22 3.89
N GLU A 15 -1.70 12.86 4.99
CA GLU A 15 -2.38 11.56 5.09
C GLU A 15 -3.52 11.40 4.07
N LYS A 16 -4.25 12.48 3.75
CA LYS A 16 -5.25 12.49 2.68
C LYS A 16 -4.61 12.26 1.31
N ARG A 17 -3.42 12.77 1.04
CA ARG A 17 -2.68 12.52 -0.23
C ARG A 17 -2.27 11.05 -0.40
N PHE A 18 -2.13 10.31 0.69
CA PHE A 18 -1.85 8.87 0.64
C PHE A 18 -3.12 8.00 0.51
N ASN A 19 -4.32 8.59 0.60
CA ASN A 19 -5.55 7.84 0.42
C ASN A 19 -5.76 7.44 -1.04
N LEU A 20 -6.54 6.37 -1.20
CA LEU A 20 -6.97 5.91 -2.51
C LEU A 20 -8.00 6.88 -3.07
N GLU A 21 -7.94 7.09 -4.38
CA GLU A 21 -8.93 7.88 -5.12
C GLU A 21 -10.15 7.03 -5.50
N GLU A 22 -11.22 7.68 -5.91
CA GLU A 22 -12.47 7.00 -6.31
C GLU A 22 -12.25 6.02 -7.46
N ARG A 23 -11.37 6.36 -8.41
CA ARG A 23 -10.90 5.47 -9.48
C ARG A 23 -10.25 4.20 -8.94
N ASP A 24 -9.35 4.33 -7.95
CA ASP A 24 -8.69 3.18 -7.33
C ASP A 24 -9.70 2.25 -6.67
N PHE A 25 -10.70 2.81 -5.97
CA PHE A 25 -11.76 2.02 -5.36
C PHE A 25 -12.63 1.31 -6.40
N HIS A 26 -12.97 1.97 -7.50
CA HIS A 26 -13.75 1.38 -8.58
C HIS A 26 -13.04 0.17 -9.19
N VAL A 27 -11.75 0.30 -9.50
CA VAL A 27 -10.93 -0.81 -10.03
C VAL A 27 -10.81 -1.95 -9.01
N LEU A 28 -10.57 -1.63 -7.73
CA LEU A 28 -10.47 -2.65 -6.68
C LEU A 28 -11.81 -3.36 -6.40
N ASN A 29 -12.96 -2.74 -6.71
CA ASN A 29 -14.27 -3.38 -6.55
C ASN A 29 -14.49 -4.56 -7.51
N GLN A 30 -13.68 -4.70 -8.57
CA GLN A 30 -13.65 -5.89 -9.43
C GLN A 30 -13.15 -7.14 -8.68
N ILE A 31 -12.51 -6.98 -7.51
CA ILE A 31 -12.12 -8.12 -6.66
C ILE A 31 -13.34 -8.58 -5.86
N GLU A 32 -13.97 -9.68 -6.29
CA GLU A 32 -15.18 -10.25 -5.67
C GLU A 32 -15.02 -10.50 -4.17
N TYR A 33 -13.93 -11.19 -3.76
CA TYR A 33 -13.75 -11.57 -2.37
C TYR A 33 -13.37 -10.39 -1.47
N LYS A 34 -14.23 -10.10 -0.48
CA LYS A 34 -14.14 -8.94 0.42
C LYS A 34 -12.81 -8.83 1.17
N GLU A 35 -12.28 -9.92 1.72
CA GLU A 35 -11.00 -9.84 2.45
C GLU A 35 -9.81 -9.61 1.50
N SER A 36 -9.84 -10.21 0.31
CA SER A 36 -8.81 -9.97 -0.72
C SER A 36 -8.83 -8.52 -1.17
N ARG A 37 -10.02 -7.94 -1.36
CA ARG A 37 -10.19 -6.52 -1.68
C ARG A 37 -9.60 -5.62 -0.59
N ARG A 38 -9.91 -5.90 0.69
CA ARG A 38 -9.35 -5.16 1.83
C ARG A 38 -7.83 -5.24 1.90
N LYS A 39 -7.25 -6.43 1.67
CA LYS A 39 -5.79 -6.60 1.61
C LYS A 39 -5.17 -5.82 0.46
N ALA A 40 -5.78 -5.88 -0.73
CA ALA A 40 -5.32 -5.13 -1.90
C ALA A 40 -5.36 -3.61 -1.65
N GLN A 41 -6.44 -3.10 -1.07
CA GLN A 41 -6.55 -1.69 -0.67
C GLN A 41 -5.45 -1.29 0.33
N SER A 42 -5.22 -2.11 1.36
CA SER A 42 -4.19 -1.86 2.39
C SER A 42 -2.78 -1.82 1.78
N ILE A 43 -2.46 -2.79 0.93
CA ILE A 43 -1.15 -2.90 0.27
C ILE A 43 -0.95 -1.77 -0.74
N LEU A 44 -1.97 -1.42 -1.53
CA LEU A 44 -1.90 -0.31 -2.48
C LEU A 44 -1.60 1.00 -1.75
N ARG A 45 -2.31 1.29 -0.65
CA ARG A 45 -2.04 2.47 0.21
C ARG A 45 -0.60 2.46 0.74
N PHE A 46 -0.13 1.29 1.18
CA PHE A 46 1.23 1.15 1.70
C PHE A 46 2.29 1.46 0.63
N ILE A 47 2.14 0.91 -0.57
CA ILE A 47 3.05 1.14 -1.70
C ILE A 47 2.97 2.60 -2.19
N ARG A 48 1.76 3.14 -2.36
CA ARG A 48 1.53 4.54 -2.75
C ARG A 48 2.20 5.51 -1.77
N LYS A 49 2.08 5.25 -0.46
CA LYS A 49 2.83 5.99 0.56
C LYS A 49 4.34 5.88 0.38
N GLY A 50 4.86 4.68 0.11
CA GLY A 50 6.28 4.47 -0.19
C GLY A 50 6.75 5.28 -1.40
N ILE A 51 6.00 5.29 -2.49
CA ILE A 51 6.31 6.03 -3.72
C ILE A 51 6.33 7.55 -3.47
N LEU A 52 5.30 8.07 -2.79
CA LEU A 52 5.18 9.50 -2.51
C LEU A 52 6.27 10.00 -1.55
N LEU A 53 6.68 9.19 -0.58
CA LEU A 53 7.80 9.52 0.32
C LEU A 53 9.17 9.48 -0.37
N ASN A 54 9.29 8.84 -1.53
CA ASN A 54 10.53 8.70 -2.30
C ASN A 54 10.49 9.51 -3.61
N ASN A 55 9.83 10.67 -3.59
CA ASN A 55 9.77 11.62 -4.71
C ASN A 55 9.26 11.02 -6.03
N GLY A 56 8.26 10.13 -5.97
CA GLY A 56 7.54 9.64 -7.15
C GLY A 56 7.97 8.26 -7.66
N SER A 57 8.97 7.62 -7.04
CA SER A 57 9.32 6.23 -7.33
C SER A 57 9.76 5.49 -6.08
N TRP A 58 9.50 4.19 -5.99
CA TRP A 58 10.00 3.38 -4.87
C TRP A 58 10.77 2.16 -5.38
N SER A 59 12.08 2.11 -5.15
CA SER A 59 12.92 0.96 -5.52
C SER A 59 13.09 0.02 -4.33
N ILE A 60 12.38 -1.11 -4.33
CA ILE A 60 12.39 -2.05 -3.20
C ILE A 60 12.08 -3.50 -3.63
N SER A 61 12.65 -4.49 -2.96
CA SER A 61 12.35 -5.90 -3.24
C SER A 61 11.01 -6.34 -2.61
N PHE A 62 10.34 -7.33 -3.19
CA PHE A 62 9.13 -7.92 -2.60
C PHE A 62 9.33 -8.38 -1.16
N SER A 63 10.49 -8.97 -0.85
CA SER A 63 10.82 -9.44 0.49
C SER A 63 10.91 -8.30 1.49
N LYS A 64 11.44 -7.14 1.07
CA LYS A 64 11.54 -5.96 1.91
C LYS A 64 10.17 -5.28 2.09
N ILE A 65 9.35 -5.18 1.04
CA ILE A 65 7.93 -4.76 1.16
C ILE A 65 7.21 -5.65 2.17
N HIS A 66 7.40 -6.97 2.08
CA HIS A 66 6.76 -7.93 2.99
C HIS A 66 7.12 -7.71 4.45
N LYS A 67 8.42 -7.55 4.73
CA LYS A 67 8.89 -7.26 6.08
C LYS A 67 8.31 -5.94 6.58
N ASP A 68 8.47 -4.87 5.81
CA ASP A 68 8.09 -3.52 6.24
C ASP A 68 6.57 -3.38 6.41
N TYR A 69 5.78 -4.05 5.56
CA TYR A 69 4.33 -4.11 5.69
C TYR A 69 3.89 -4.85 6.95
N ASN A 70 4.43 -6.05 7.21
CA ASN A 70 4.05 -6.83 8.39
C ASN A 70 4.52 -6.14 9.69
N ASP A 71 5.70 -5.49 9.69
CA ASP A 71 6.18 -4.68 10.81
C ASP A 71 5.23 -3.50 11.08
N TRP A 72 4.76 -2.84 10.03
CA TRP A 72 3.75 -1.77 10.14
C TRP A 72 2.40 -2.31 10.67
N VAL A 73 1.93 -3.45 10.17
CA VAL A 73 0.70 -4.12 10.65
C VAL A 73 0.83 -4.44 12.13
N ASN A 74 1.92 -5.06 12.56
CA ASN A 74 2.16 -5.42 13.96
C ASN A 74 2.13 -4.19 14.89
N LYS A 75 2.71 -3.06 14.46
CA LYS A 75 2.65 -1.79 15.20
C LYS A 75 1.23 -1.22 15.31
N LYS A 76 0.39 -1.44 14.30
CA LYS A 76 -0.99 -0.91 14.26
C LYS A 76 -2.02 -1.89 14.80
N LYS A 77 -1.69 -3.18 14.95
CA LYS A 77 -2.60 -4.26 15.36
C LYS A 77 -3.33 -4.00 16.68
N LYS A 78 -2.67 -3.34 17.64
CA LYS A 78 -3.29 -2.93 18.92
C LYS A 78 -4.46 -1.95 18.74
N LYS A 79 -4.40 -1.07 17.73
CA LYS A 79 -5.45 -0.08 17.42
C LYS A 79 -6.41 -0.56 16.32
N ARG A 80 -5.97 -1.53 15.52
CA ARG A 80 -6.67 -2.04 14.32
C ARG A 80 -6.55 -3.56 14.24
N PRO A 81 -7.35 -4.30 15.04
CA PRO A 81 -7.26 -5.76 15.11
C PRO A 81 -7.66 -6.45 13.80
N GLU A 82 -8.35 -5.76 12.90
CA GLU A 82 -8.72 -6.25 11.58
C GLU A 82 -7.53 -6.39 10.61
N LEU A 83 -6.40 -5.72 10.91
CA LEU A 83 -5.19 -5.85 10.11
C LEU A 83 -4.51 -7.21 10.39
N LYS A 84 -4.36 -7.99 9.33
CA LYS A 84 -3.72 -9.30 9.37
C LYS A 84 -2.39 -9.25 8.63
N ASN A 85 -1.39 -9.92 9.20
CA ASN A 85 -0.14 -10.20 8.50
C ASN A 85 -0.45 -11.07 7.27
N ILE A 86 0.43 -10.96 6.28
CA ILE A 86 0.29 -11.64 5.00
C ILE A 86 1.60 -12.31 4.64
N SER A 87 1.53 -13.40 3.89
CA SER A 87 2.72 -14.10 3.43
C SER A 87 3.36 -13.39 2.24
N LEU A 88 4.65 -13.69 1.98
CA LEU A 88 5.36 -13.17 0.82
C LEU A 88 4.67 -13.54 -0.51
N LYS A 89 4.10 -14.75 -0.61
CA LYS A 89 3.34 -15.20 -1.79
C LYS A 89 2.09 -14.33 -1.99
N GLN A 90 1.37 -14.02 -0.91
CA GLN A 90 0.21 -13.14 -0.98
C GLN A 90 0.58 -11.72 -1.43
N ILE A 91 1.70 -11.18 -0.93
CA ILE A 91 2.19 -9.87 -1.40
C ILE A 91 2.52 -9.88 -2.88
N LYS A 92 3.29 -10.86 -3.35
CA LYS A 92 3.62 -10.97 -4.78
C LYS A 92 2.36 -11.03 -5.64
N ASN A 93 1.40 -11.87 -5.27
CA ASN A 93 0.15 -12.01 -6.01
C ASN A 93 -0.67 -10.72 -6.02
N ILE A 94 -0.78 -10.04 -4.88
CA ILE A 94 -1.55 -8.80 -4.79
C ILE A 94 -0.86 -7.68 -5.57
N VAL A 95 0.46 -7.51 -5.42
CA VAL A 95 1.20 -6.46 -6.12
C VAL A 95 1.19 -6.67 -7.63
N ASN A 96 1.33 -7.91 -8.10
CA ASN A 96 1.16 -8.22 -9.52
C ASN A 96 -0.27 -7.94 -9.99
N LYS A 97 -1.29 -8.32 -9.21
CA LYS A 97 -2.68 -8.00 -9.54
C LYS A 97 -2.95 -6.50 -9.59
N LEU A 98 -2.36 -5.72 -8.69
CA LEU A 98 -2.43 -4.24 -8.72
C LEU A 98 -1.79 -3.67 -9.99
N LYS A 99 -0.68 -4.26 -10.44
CA LYS A 99 -0.07 -3.93 -11.73
C LYS A 99 -0.99 -4.26 -12.90
N ASP A 100 -1.55 -5.47 -12.92
CA ASP A 100 -2.44 -5.93 -14.00
C ASP A 100 -3.71 -5.07 -14.10
N LEU A 101 -4.19 -4.57 -12.95
CA LEU A 101 -5.31 -3.63 -12.85
C LEU A 101 -4.95 -2.19 -13.23
N GLY A 102 -3.70 -1.90 -13.59
CA GLY A 102 -3.22 -0.57 -13.95
C GLY A 102 -3.13 0.41 -12.77
N LEU A 103 -3.17 -0.08 -11.53
CA LEU A 103 -3.07 0.74 -10.31
C LEU A 103 -1.63 0.98 -9.87
N LEU A 104 -0.68 0.21 -10.40
CA LEU A 104 0.75 0.34 -10.17
C LEU A 104 1.52 0.06 -11.46
N ILE A 105 2.59 0.79 -11.69
CA ILE A 105 3.58 0.45 -12.71
C ILE A 105 4.78 -0.19 -12.01
N ILE A 106 5.25 -1.32 -12.53
CA ILE A 106 6.43 -2.02 -12.02
C ILE A 106 7.42 -2.18 -13.16
N GLU A 107 8.57 -1.53 -13.02
CA GLU A 107 9.68 -1.63 -13.96
C GLU A 107 10.87 -2.33 -13.30
N ASN A 108 11.64 -3.07 -14.10
CA ASN A 108 12.90 -3.64 -13.64
C ASN A 108 14.06 -2.74 -14.06
N VAL A 109 14.65 -2.04 -13.09
CA VAL A 109 15.81 -1.18 -13.33
C VAL A 109 17.01 -1.81 -12.64
N LYS A 110 18.04 -2.17 -13.40
CA LYS A 110 19.30 -2.74 -12.87
C LYS A 110 19.07 -3.91 -11.90
N LYS A 111 18.20 -4.87 -12.25
CA LYS A 111 17.82 -6.05 -11.45
C LYS A 111 17.03 -5.72 -10.17
N ARG A 112 16.44 -4.52 -10.06
CA ARG A 112 15.58 -4.11 -8.94
C ARG A 112 14.20 -3.72 -9.45
N ASN A 113 13.18 -4.02 -8.64
CA ASN A 113 11.82 -3.57 -8.92
C ASN A 113 11.67 -2.12 -8.49
N CYS A 114 11.28 -1.27 -9.43
CA CYS A 114 10.88 0.11 -9.19
C CYS A 114 9.36 0.21 -9.37
N TYR A 115 8.68 0.71 -8.34
CA TYR A 115 7.24 0.94 -8.35
C TYR A 115 6.95 2.41 -8.60
N PHE A 116 5.99 2.68 -9.48
CA PHE A 116 5.51 4.01 -9.80
C PHE A 116 3.98 4.03 -9.73
N LEU A 117 3.43 5.23 -9.53
CA LEU A 117 2.00 5.45 -9.74
C LEU A 117 1.75 5.66 -11.23
N PRO A 118 0.64 5.12 -11.77
CA PRO A 118 0.22 5.46 -13.12
C PRO A 118 0.02 6.99 -13.22
N LEU A 119 0.45 7.58 -14.33
CA LEU A 119 0.14 8.98 -14.61
C LEU A 119 -1.39 9.14 -14.74
N PRO A 120 -1.96 10.25 -14.26
CA PRO A 120 -3.40 10.52 -14.31
C PRO A 120 -3.95 10.46 -15.73
#